data_AF-A0A6N6SPR1-F1
#
_entry.id   AF-A0A6N6SPR1-F1
#
_cell.length_a   1.000
_cell.length_b   1.000
_cell.length_c   1.000
_cell.angle_alpha   90.00
_cell.angle_beta   90.00
_cell.angle_gamma   90.00
#
_symmetry.space_group_name_H-M   'P 1'
#
loop_
_entity.id
_entity.type
_entity.pdbx_description
1 polymer ?
#
loop_
_entity_poly.entity_id
_entity_poly.type
_entity_poly.pdbx_seq_one_letter_code
_entity_poly.pdbx_strand_id
1 'polypeptide(L)'
;MRILIKRILALSLLKNSLKYLPQAIASLVIVFYLSSCASVEEQKVEEKPVAENQLDTIKSVDYSPSVDSKVEVPKSYVYILQIGAYSTFENAKKFRESVKSKLNEEIFVSYDSRTSLYVVRLSPRESREEAEELRTKLRAQKEFSDAFILTVEF
;
A
#
# COMPACT_ATOMS: atom_id res chain seq x y z
N MET A 1 25.77 -42.15 51.08
CA MET A 1 26.02 -41.98 49.61
C MET A 1 24.76 -42.11 48.73
N ARG A 2 23.92 -43.16 48.85
CA ARG A 2 22.75 -43.40 47.96
C ARG A 2 21.71 -42.25 47.84
N ILE A 3 21.54 -41.41 48.85
CA ILE A 3 20.57 -40.30 48.87
C ILE A 3 20.97 -39.16 47.91
N LEU A 4 22.28 -38.90 47.77
CA LEU A 4 22.79 -37.78 46.97
C LEU A 4 22.53 -38.02 45.47
N ILE A 5 22.73 -39.26 45.01
CA ILE A 5 22.50 -39.68 43.62
C ILE A 5 21.03 -39.50 43.21
N LYS A 6 20.07 -39.87 44.09
CA LYS A 6 18.64 -39.68 43.83
C LYS A 6 18.27 -38.20 43.66
N ARG A 7 18.85 -37.29 44.46
CA ARG A 7 18.61 -35.84 44.33
C ARG A 7 19.19 -35.27 43.03
N ILE A 8 20.37 -35.73 42.61
CA ILE A 8 20.99 -35.30 41.34
C ILE A 8 20.18 -35.78 40.13
N LEU A 9 19.70 -37.03 40.13
CA LEU A 9 18.82 -37.52 39.05
C LEU A 9 17.50 -36.73 38.97
N ALA A 10 16.85 -36.47 40.10
CA ALA A 10 15.59 -35.71 40.13
C ALA A 10 15.76 -34.28 39.59
N LEU A 11 16.86 -33.59 39.95
CA LEU A 11 17.19 -32.27 39.43
C LEU A 11 17.54 -32.28 37.93
N SER A 12 18.13 -33.35 37.43
CA SER A 12 18.42 -33.53 35.99
C SER A 12 17.13 -33.69 35.17
N LEU A 13 16.22 -34.54 35.63
CA LEU A 13 14.93 -34.80 34.95
C LEU A 13 14.03 -33.55 34.95
N LEU A 14 13.96 -32.80 36.06
CA LEU A 14 13.16 -31.58 36.16
C LEU A 14 13.64 -30.46 35.20
N LYS A 15 14.96 -30.37 34.97
CA LYS A 15 15.54 -29.39 34.03
C LYS A 15 15.27 -29.72 32.57
N ASN A 16 14.94 -30.97 32.23
CA ASN A 16 14.74 -31.36 30.85
C ASN A 16 13.32 -31.08 30.36
N SER A 17 12.29 -31.22 31.19
CA SER A 17 10.91 -30.87 30.83
C SER A 17 10.70 -29.36 30.65
N LEU A 18 11.36 -28.53 31.48
CA LEU A 18 11.19 -27.07 31.47
C LEU A 18 11.71 -26.40 30.17
N LYS A 19 12.63 -27.04 29.44
CA LYS A 19 13.18 -26.52 28.16
C LYS A 19 12.18 -26.51 27.01
N TYR A 20 11.18 -27.40 27.04
CA TYR A 20 10.20 -27.53 25.96
C TYR A 20 8.94 -26.67 26.18
N LEU A 21 8.79 -26.09 27.38
CA LEU A 21 7.66 -25.23 27.75
C LEU A 21 7.48 -24.01 26.83
N PRO A 22 8.51 -23.19 26.50
CA PRO A 22 8.32 -22.04 25.61
C PRO A 22 7.98 -22.45 24.17
N GLN A 23 8.43 -23.63 23.71
CA GLN A 23 8.16 -24.12 22.36
C GLN A 23 6.70 -24.57 22.20
N ALA A 24 6.12 -25.19 23.23
CA ALA A 24 4.71 -25.58 23.22
C ALA A 24 3.76 -24.37 23.24
N ILE A 25 4.12 -23.29 23.96
CA ILE A 25 3.32 -22.06 24.03
C ILE A 25 3.33 -21.34 22.67
N ALA A 26 4.47 -21.29 21.98
CA ALA A 26 4.59 -20.65 20.66
C ALA A 26 3.67 -21.29 19.61
N SER A 27 3.52 -22.62 19.60
CA SER A 27 2.62 -23.32 18.67
C SER A 27 1.13 -23.07 18.94
N LEU A 28 0.73 -22.81 20.20
CA LEU A 28 -0.68 -22.58 20.56
C LEU A 28 -1.20 -21.22 20.05
N VAL A 29 -0.34 -20.21 20.02
CA VAL A 29 -0.70 -18.83 19.60
C VAL A 29 -1.02 -18.75 18.10
N ILE A 30 -0.43 -19.63 17.27
CA ILE A 30 -0.60 -19.63 15.81
C ILE A 30 -2.04 -20.01 15.40
N VAL A 31 -2.72 -20.86 16.18
CA VAL A 31 -4.08 -21.34 15.88
C VAL A 31 -5.12 -20.22 15.98
N PHE A 32 -4.87 -19.19 16.78
CA PHE A 32 -5.81 -18.08 17.01
C PHE A 32 -5.94 -17.09 15.84
N TYR A 33 -5.02 -17.10 14.87
CA TYR A 33 -5.00 -16.10 13.77
C TYR A 33 -5.82 -16.49 12.53
N LEU A 34 -6.47 -17.66 12.51
CA LEU A 34 -7.26 -18.13 11.36
C LEU A 34 -8.74 -17.72 11.39
N SER A 35 -9.16 -16.86 12.33
CA SER A 35 -10.55 -16.37 12.45
C SER A 35 -10.67 -14.88 12.11
N SER A 36 -10.54 -14.54 10.83
CA SER A 36 -11.01 -13.26 10.28
C SER A 36 -11.85 -13.48 9.03
N CYS A 37 -13.05 -12.91 9.05
CA CYS A 37 -14.10 -13.02 8.02
C CYS A 37 -13.59 -12.57 6.63
N ALA A 38 -14.01 -13.14 5.49
CA ALA A 38 -15.32 -13.64 5.04
C ALA A 38 -16.26 -12.53 4.48
N SER A 39 -16.51 -12.65 3.17
CA SER A 39 -17.72 -12.29 2.41
C SER A 39 -18.15 -10.81 2.30
N VAL A 40 -17.97 -10.24 1.10
CA VAL A 40 -19.01 -9.48 0.37
C VAL A 40 -18.89 -9.82 -1.12
N GLU A 41 -19.94 -10.39 -1.71
CA GLU A 41 -20.21 -10.40 -3.15
C GLU A 41 -21.40 -9.48 -3.42
N GLU A 42 -21.23 -8.45 -4.24
CA GLU A 42 -22.31 -7.81 -5.02
C GLU A 42 -21.73 -7.56 -6.42
N GLN A 43 -22.09 -8.38 -7.41
CA GLN A 43 -23.36 -8.46 -8.14
C GLN A 43 -23.33 -7.64 -9.44
N LYS A 44 -23.01 -8.40 -10.49
CA LYS A 44 -23.03 -8.10 -11.92
C LYS A 44 -24.30 -7.37 -12.39
N VAL A 45 -24.13 -6.24 -13.08
CA VAL A 45 -25.09 -5.73 -14.07
C VAL A 45 -24.47 -5.86 -15.45
N GLU A 46 -24.94 -6.86 -16.21
CA GLU A 46 -24.62 -7.07 -17.63
C GLU A 46 -25.92 -6.83 -18.40
N GLU A 47 -26.10 -5.65 -18.99
CA GLU A 47 -27.15 -5.41 -19.98
C GLU A 47 -26.58 -5.50 -21.40
N LYS A 48 -27.35 -6.20 -22.25
CA LYS A 48 -26.97 -6.64 -23.60
C LYS A 48 -27.77 -5.85 -24.67
N PRO A 49 -27.43 -5.99 -25.97
CA PRO A 49 -27.35 -4.84 -26.86
C PRO A 49 -28.70 -4.35 -27.39
N VAL A 50 -28.75 -3.04 -27.65
CA VAL A 50 -29.79 -2.41 -28.49
C VAL A 50 -29.62 -2.91 -29.92
N ALA A 51 -30.70 -3.45 -30.48
CA ALA A 51 -30.81 -3.81 -31.89
C ALA A 51 -31.86 -2.95 -32.59
N GLU A 52 -31.64 -2.79 -33.90
CA GLU A 52 -32.61 -2.39 -34.93
C GLU A 52 -32.92 -0.88 -35.09
N ASN A 53 -32.35 -0.32 -36.17
CA ASN A 53 -32.68 0.98 -36.76
C ASN A 53 -33.75 0.84 -37.86
N GLN A 54 -34.36 1.97 -38.24
CA GLN A 54 -35.48 2.22 -39.20
C GLN A 54 -36.84 2.29 -38.49
N LEU A 55 -37.78 3.22 -38.74
CA LEU A 55 -37.92 4.41 -39.63
C LEU A 55 -38.96 5.37 -38.92
N ASP A 56 -39.34 6.60 -39.32
CA ASP A 56 -39.13 7.42 -40.53
C ASP A 56 -39.34 8.95 -40.25
N THR A 57 -38.85 9.80 -41.15
CA THR A 57 -39.31 11.16 -41.54
C THR A 57 -39.97 12.10 -40.50
N ILE A 58 -39.12 12.97 -39.93
CA ILE A 58 -39.27 14.43 -39.71
C ILE A 58 -40.69 15.02 -39.54
N LYS A 59 -40.96 15.57 -38.34
CA LYS A 59 -41.88 16.71 -38.15
C LYS A 59 -41.30 17.71 -37.15
N SER A 60 -41.26 18.98 -37.54
CA SER A 60 -40.56 20.07 -36.84
C SER A 60 -41.37 20.69 -35.70
N VAL A 61 -40.72 20.92 -34.54
CA VAL A 61 -41.06 21.97 -33.56
C VAL A 61 -39.76 22.48 -32.93
N ASP A 62 -39.66 23.78 -32.69
CA ASP A 62 -38.50 24.43 -32.05
C ASP A 62 -38.12 23.81 -30.71
N TYR A 63 -36.82 23.59 -30.51
CA TYR A 63 -36.23 23.42 -29.18
C TYR A 63 -34.94 24.21 -29.07
N SER A 64 -34.89 25.13 -28.11
CA SER A 64 -33.75 26.00 -27.86
C SER A 64 -32.54 25.17 -27.38
N PRO A 65 -31.37 25.26 -28.04
CA PRO A 65 -30.14 24.67 -27.51
C PRO A 65 -29.56 25.58 -26.42
N SER A 66 -30.25 25.69 -25.28
CA SER A 66 -29.60 26.09 -24.02
C SER A 66 -28.78 24.91 -23.49
N VAL A 67 -27.79 24.49 -24.28
CA VAL A 67 -26.75 23.58 -23.82
C VAL A 67 -25.84 24.43 -22.94
N ASP A 68 -26.18 24.49 -21.65
CA ASP A 68 -25.32 25.07 -20.62
C ASP A 68 -24.15 24.10 -20.38
N SER A 69 -23.31 23.97 -21.42
CA SER A 69 -22.04 23.27 -21.36
C SER A 69 -21.16 24.06 -20.40
N LYS A 70 -21.21 23.68 -19.12
CA LYS A 70 -20.06 23.81 -18.23
C LYS A 70 -18.89 23.15 -18.96
N VAL A 71 -18.05 23.97 -19.57
CA VAL A 71 -16.77 23.56 -20.11
C VAL A 71 -15.95 23.14 -18.90
N GLU A 72 -15.95 21.84 -18.60
CA GLU A 72 -15.08 21.27 -17.58
C GLU A 72 -13.65 21.48 -18.05
N VAL A 73 -12.96 22.44 -17.43
CA VAL A 73 -11.55 22.70 -17.68
C VAL A 73 -10.80 21.41 -17.34
N PRO A 74 -10.03 20.83 -18.28
CA PRO A 74 -9.34 19.57 -18.03
C PRO A 74 -8.36 19.76 -16.86
N LYS A 75 -8.60 19.01 -15.77
CA LYS A 75 -7.75 19.00 -14.59
C LYS A 75 -6.37 18.45 -14.94
N SER A 76 -5.32 19.17 -14.58
CA SER A 76 -3.94 18.69 -14.73
C SER A 76 -3.51 17.97 -13.45
N TYR A 77 -2.76 16.88 -13.59
CA TYR A 77 -2.30 16.08 -12.46
C TYR A 77 -0.81 15.75 -12.57
N VAL A 78 -0.11 15.72 -11.44
CA VAL A 78 1.20 15.08 -11.31
C VAL A 78 1.14 13.93 -10.32
N TYR A 79 1.97 12.91 -10.57
CA TYR A 79 2.08 11.70 -9.78
C TYR A 79 3.44 11.67 -9.07
N ILE A 80 3.43 11.76 -7.75
CA ILE A 80 4.65 11.88 -6.94
C ILE A 80 4.81 10.62 -6.11
N LEU A 81 5.93 9.89 -6.29
CA LEU A 81 6.22 8.71 -5.49
C LEU A 81 6.81 9.11 -4.15
N GLN A 82 6.14 8.72 -3.06
CA GLN A 82 6.66 8.80 -1.71
C GLN A 82 7.25 7.44 -1.32
N ILE A 83 8.52 7.43 -0.93
CA ILE A 83 9.33 6.23 -0.65
C ILE A 83 9.76 6.13 0.83
N GLY A 84 9.23 7.01 1.69
CA GLY A 84 9.45 6.97 3.14
C GLY A 84 8.87 8.20 3.84
N ALA A 85 8.62 8.08 5.14
CA ALA A 85 8.20 9.19 6.00
C ALA A 85 8.77 9.00 7.42
N TYR A 86 9.32 10.08 7.99
CA TYR A 86 10.07 10.03 9.24
C TYR A 86 9.68 11.18 10.17
N SER A 87 9.74 10.95 11.49
CA SER A 87 9.46 11.98 12.50
C SER A 87 10.55 13.05 12.62
N THR A 88 11.75 12.81 12.09
CA THR A 88 12.88 13.77 12.13
C THR A 88 13.55 13.92 10.77
N PHE A 89 14.11 15.10 10.53
CA PHE A 89 14.84 15.42 9.30
C PHE A 89 16.08 14.53 9.14
N GLU A 90 16.79 14.26 10.24
CA GLU A 90 18.01 13.47 10.26
C GLU A 90 17.75 12.03 9.81
N ASN A 91 16.60 11.45 10.17
CA ASN A 91 16.23 10.10 9.75
C ASN A 91 15.84 10.06 8.28
N ALA A 92 15.07 11.04 7.79
CA ALA A 92 14.74 11.19 6.38
C ALA A 92 16.00 11.42 5.50
N LYS A 93 16.93 12.25 5.99
CA LYS A 93 18.23 12.51 5.35
C LYS A 93 19.09 11.25 5.29
N LYS A 94 19.25 10.53 6.40
CA LYS A 94 19.99 9.25 6.46
C LYS A 94 19.41 8.21 5.50
N PHE A 95 18.08 8.09 5.45
CA PHE A 95 17.42 7.21 4.49
C PHE A 95 17.75 7.59 3.06
N ARG A 96 17.51 8.86 2.67
CA ARG A 96 17.90 9.41 1.35
C ARG A 96 19.35 9.10 0.99
N GLU A 97 20.29 9.33 1.91
CA GLU A 97 21.72 9.07 1.69
C GLU A 97 22.01 7.58 1.48
N SER A 98 21.34 6.70 2.23
CA SER A 98 21.51 5.24 2.12
C SER A 98 20.95 4.62 0.83
N VAL A 99 20.00 5.30 0.17
CA VAL A 99 19.33 4.81 -1.05
C VAL A 99 19.74 5.55 -2.32
N LYS A 100 20.40 6.71 -2.22
CA LYS A 100 20.82 7.55 -3.36
C LYS A 100 21.70 6.82 -4.39
N SER A 101 22.48 5.84 -3.97
CA SER A 101 23.31 5.01 -4.87
C SER A 101 22.56 3.85 -5.53
N LYS A 102 21.35 3.53 -5.05
CA LYS A 102 20.50 2.43 -5.54
C LYS A 102 19.47 2.90 -6.57
N LEU A 103 19.10 4.18 -6.51
CA LEU A 103 18.12 4.80 -7.39
C LEU A 103 18.81 5.80 -8.31
N ASN A 104 18.66 5.62 -9.62
CA ASN A 104 19.06 6.63 -10.62
C ASN A 104 17.97 7.71 -10.77
N GLU A 105 17.57 8.29 -9.64
CA GLU A 105 16.42 9.17 -9.47
C GLU A 105 16.80 10.34 -8.57
N GLU A 106 16.22 11.51 -8.80
CA GLU A 106 16.37 12.60 -7.84
C GLU A 106 15.46 12.37 -6.63
N ILE A 107 16.04 12.50 -5.43
CA ILE A 107 15.37 12.23 -4.17
C ILE A 107 15.32 13.51 -3.34
N PHE A 108 14.12 13.89 -2.94
CA PHE A 108 13.83 15.08 -2.15
C PHE A 108 13.41 14.70 -0.73
N VAL A 109 13.75 15.54 0.24
CA VAL A 109 13.19 15.51 1.61
C VAL A 109 12.44 16.81 1.82
N SER A 110 11.20 16.72 2.26
CA SER A 110 10.36 17.89 2.58
C SER A 110 9.58 17.62 3.87
N TYR A 111 9.11 18.67 4.54
CA TYR A 111 8.22 18.55 5.69
C TYR A 111 6.76 18.66 5.22
N ASP A 112 5.94 17.64 5.48
CA ASP A 112 4.51 17.67 5.19
C ASP A 112 3.75 18.09 6.46
N SER A 113 3.30 19.34 6.49
CA SER A 113 2.63 19.94 7.65
C SER A 113 1.33 19.22 8.05
N ARG A 114 0.69 18.49 7.12
CA ARG A 114 -0.57 17.77 7.37
C ARG A 114 -0.36 16.52 8.22
N THR A 115 0.78 15.86 8.05
CA THR A 115 1.16 14.66 8.82
C THR A 115 2.19 14.95 9.90
N SER A 116 2.80 16.15 9.89
CA SER A 116 3.93 16.54 10.73
C SER A 116 5.17 15.63 10.55
N LEU A 117 5.36 15.08 9.35
CA LEU A 117 6.47 14.17 9.00
C LEU A 117 7.40 14.74 7.93
N TYR A 118 8.66 14.35 8.00
CA TYR A 118 9.64 14.51 6.93
C TYR A 118 9.47 13.38 5.91
N VAL A 119 8.91 13.73 4.77
CA VAL A 119 8.56 12.81 3.68
C VAL A 119 9.67 12.79 2.63
N VAL A 120 10.00 11.58 2.16
CA VAL A 120 11.03 11.34 1.15
C VAL A 120 10.35 10.96 -0.16
N ARG A 121 10.58 11.76 -1.20
CA ARG A 121 9.86 11.70 -2.48
C ARG A 121 10.81 11.70 -3.67
N LEU A 122 10.39 11.08 -4.77
CA LEU A 122 11.07 11.16 -6.06
C LEU A 122 10.53 12.33 -6.90
N SER A 123 11.17 12.63 -8.02
CA SER A 123 10.65 13.59 -9.01
C SER A 123 9.22 13.25 -9.45
N PRO A 124 8.34 14.25 -9.63
CA PRO A 124 7.00 14.05 -10.17
C PRO A 124 7.02 13.43 -11.57
N ARG A 125 5.99 12.65 -11.89
CA ARG A 125 5.71 12.10 -13.23
C ARG A 125 4.40 12.67 -13.75
N GLU A 126 4.33 12.87 -15.07
CA GLU A 126 3.14 13.38 -15.76
C GLU A 126 2.17 12.24 -16.12
N SER A 127 2.69 11.03 -16.39
CA SER A 127 1.91 9.82 -16.62
C SER A 127 1.68 9.05 -15.32
N ARG A 128 0.46 8.52 -15.17
CA ARG A 128 0.13 7.62 -14.06
C ARG A 128 0.80 6.26 -14.26
N GLU A 129 0.82 5.78 -15.48
CA GLU A 129 1.37 4.50 -15.92
C GLU A 129 2.87 4.43 -15.59
N GLU A 130 3.61 5.50 -15.90
CA GLU A 130 5.03 5.65 -15.54
C GLU A 130 5.26 5.57 -14.01
N ALA A 131 4.41 6.24 -13.23
CA ALA A 131 4.49 6.21 -11.77
C ALA A 131 4.13 4.82 -11.19
N GLU A 132 3.15 4.13 -11.77
CA GLU A 132 2.73 2.77 -11.41
C GLU A 132 3.83 1.74 -11.70
N GLU A 133 4.48 1.84 -12.86
CA GLU A 133 5.66 1.03 -13.20
C GLU A 133 6.81 1.24 -12.22
N LEU A 134 7.16 2.51 -11.94
CA LEU A 134 8.26 2.83 -11.04
C LEU A 134 7.95 2.37 -9.61
N ARG A 135 6.72 2.55 -9.11
CA ARG A 135 6.28 2.03 -7.80
C ARG A 135 6.41 0.50 -7.74
N THR A 136 6.07 -0.19 -8.82
CA THR A 136 6.17 -1.66 -8.90
C THR A 136 7.62 -2.12 -8.85
N LYS A 137 8.52 -1.46 -9.62
CA LYS A 137 9.97 -1.70 -9.59
C LYS A 137 10.59 -1.41 -8.21
N LEU A 138 10.11 -0.38 -7.51
CA LEU A 138 10.54 -0.03 -6.15
C LEU A 138 10.09 -1.06 -5.12
N ARG A 139 8.79 -1.41 -5.09
CA ARG A 139 8.22 -2.35 -4.09
C ARG A 139 8.80 -3.77 -4.15
N ALA A 140 9.40 -4.17 -5.28
CA ALA A 140 10.17 -5.40 -5.38
C ALA A 140 11.42 -5.40 -4.45
N GLN A 141 11.89 -4.23 -4.03
CA GLN A 141 12.98 -4.06 -3.08
C GLN A 141 12.40 -3.85 -1.68
N LYS A 142 12.87 -4.65 -0.70
CA LYS A 142 12.33 -4.67 0.68
C LYS A 142 12.29 -3.27 1.33
N GLU A 143 13.28 -2.45 1.03
CA GLU A 143 13.47 -1.09 1.55
C GLU A 143 12.52 -0.02 0.98
N PHE A 144 11.71 -0.34 -0.03
CA PHE A 144 10.64 0.52 -0.56
C PHE A 144 9.28 -0.19 -0.62
N SER A 145 9.09 -1.22 0.22
CA SER A 145 7.87 -2.05 0.21
C SER A 145 6.58 -1.29 0.51
N ASP A 146 6.68 -0.15 1.21
CA ASP A 146 5.59 0.77 1.54
C ASP A 146 5.39 1.90 0.52
N ALA A 147 6.28 2.06 -0.48
CA ALA A 147 6.27 3.18 -1.42
C ALA A 147 4.92 3.33 -2.14
N PHE A 148 4.42 4.56 -2.27
CA PHE A 148 3.09 4.83 -2.84
C PHE A 148 3.06 6.10 -3.69
N ILE A 149 2.01 6.26 -4.49
CA ILE A 149 1.82 7.40 -5.40
C ILE A 149 0.85 8.39 -4.73
N LEU A 150 1.27 9.65 -4.69
CA LEU A 150 0.42 10.81 -4.42
C LEU A 150 -0.03 11.39 -5.76
N THR A 151 -1.34 11.54 -5.96
CA THR A 151 -1.90 12.31 -7.07
C THR A 151 -2.11 13.75 -6.59
N VAL A 152 -1.58 14.74 -7.32
CA VAL A 152 -1.73 16.17 -7.02
C VAL A 152 -2.34 16.85 -8.22
N GLU A 153 -3.49 17.49 -8.02
CA GLU A 153 -4.14 18.37 -9.00
C GLU A 153 -3.49 19.75 -8.96
N PHE A 154 -3.29 20.40 -10.12
CA PHE A 154 -2.70 21.73 -10.25
C PHE A 154 -3.30 22.53 -11.42
#